data_AF-A0A0L7LHY9-F1
#
_entry.id   AF-A0A0L7LHY9-F1
#
_cell.length_a   1.000
_cell.length_b   1.000
_cell.length_c   1.000
_cell.angle_alpha   90.00
_cell.angle_beta   90.00
_cell.angle_gamma   90.00
#
_symmetry.space_group_name_H-M   'P 1'
#
loop_
_entity.id
_entity.type
_entity.pdbx_description
1 polymer ?
#
loop_
_entity_poly.entity_id
_entity_poly.type
_entity_poly.pdbx_seq_one_letter_code
_entity_poly.pdbx_strand_id
1 'polypeptide(L)'
;MYTKILERQKYLALLKYDNYERSSSKNITQEPYPGCREALRHSFNRRGACADAAILMLSSLSDSTIKQYNTSLKLWWQYCTDNNIDVFEPSKTSILTFLTTQFNNGCAYGSLNSHRSALSAFVGNNIGSDECVRRLLKGAYKLRPTRPKYSSTWDPQLVLNHISTWFPNIELSLEKITKKLVISLAICTAHRVQTLSLIKLENILSSENGINIKITDVIKTSAPGRDQPVLFLPYFKENT
;
A
#
# COMPACT_ATOMS: atom_id res chain seq x y z
N MET A 1 45.95 5.46 39.38
CA MET A 1 44.69 5.04 40.07
C MET A 1 43.62 6.13 40.09
N TYR A 2 44.00 7.42 40.15
CA TYR A 2 43.08 8.57 40.22
C TYR A 2 42.21 8.82 38.97
N THR A 3 42.73 8.56 37.76
CA THR A 3 42.05 8.85 36.48
C THR A 3 40.80 8.00 36.24
N LYS A 4 40.80 6.73 36.65
CA LYS A 4 39.65 5.83 36.50
C LYS A 4 38.47 6.17 37.43
N ILE A 5 38.74 6.82 38.56
CA ILE A 5 37.69 7.23 39.52
C ILE A 5 36.94 8.45 38.98
N LEU A 6 37.66 9.41 38.38
CA LEU A 6 37.10 10.60 37.75
C LEU A 6 36.23 10.27 36.52
N GLU A 7 36.64 9.32 35.68
CA GLU A 7 35.83 8.86 34.54
C GLU A 7 34.54 8.17 35.00
N ARG A 8 34.60 7.36 36.06
CA ARG A 8 33.42 6.71 36.64
C ARG A 8 32.43 7.72 37.21
N GLN A 9 32.90 8.79 37.86
CA GLN A 9 32.03 9.85 38.38
C GLN A 9 31.36 10.65 37.25
N LYS A 10 32.07 10.95 36.15
CA LYS A 10 31.47 11.57 34.96
C LYS A 10 30.40 10.69 34.32
N TYR A 11 30.65 9.38 34.22
CA TYR A 11 29.67 8.42 33.68
C TYR A 11 28.41 8.32 34.56
N LEU A 12 28.58 8.31 35.89
CA LEU A 12 27.45 8.28 36.83
C LEU A 12 26.65 9.60 36.83
N ALA A 13 27.30 10.74 36.57
CA ALA A 13 26.62 12.02 36.43
C ALA A 13 25.78 12.08 35.14
N LEU A 14 26.29 11.55 34.02
CA LEU A 14 25.53 11.41 32.77
C LEU A 14 24.30 10.51 32.94
N LEU A 15 24.45 9.37 33.62
CA LEU A 15 23.32 8.48 33.92
C LEU A 15 22.26 9.14 34.81
N LYS A 16 22.66 10.01 35.75
CA LYS A 16 21.71 10.77 36.57
C LYS A 16 20.96 11.83 35.76
N TYR A 17 21.64 12.47 34.80
CA TYR A 17 21.04 13.46 33.90
C TYR A 17 20.02 12.81 32.95
N ASP A 18 20.35 11.66 32.35
CA ASP A 18 19.44 10.88 31.50
C ASP A 18 18.19 10.39 32.26
N ASN A 19 18.34 10.06 33.55
CA ASN A 19 17.22 9.66 34.41
C ASN A 19 16.34 10.84 34.84
N TYR A 20 16.90 12.04 34.94
CA TYR A 20 16.13 13.26 35.26
C TYR A 20 15.27 13.70 34.07
N GLU A 21 15.76 13.59 32.83
CA GLU A 21 14.92 13.84 31.64
C GLU A 21 13.79 12.81 31.49
N ARG A 22 13.98 11.54 31.91
CA ARG A 22 12.89 10.55 31.96
C ARG A 22 11.77 10.91 32.94
N SER A 23 12.10 11.62 34.03
CA SER A 23 11.13 12.00 35.06
C SER A 23 10.28 13.25 34.72
N SER A 24 10.57 13.96 33.61
CA SER A 24 9.75 15.08 33.12
C SER A 24 8.73 14.64 32.05
N SER A 25 8.33 13.37 32.09
CA SER A 25 7.36 12.80 31.16
C SER A 25 5.98 13.41 31.41
N LYS A 26 5.53 14.28 30.49
CA LYS A 26 4.10 14.57 30.31
C LYS A 26 3.38 13.22 30.26
N ASN A 27 2.42 13.00 31.14
CA ASN A 27 1.54 11.83 31.05
C ASN A 27 0.75 11.94 29.74
N ILE A 28 1.25 11.31 28.67
CA ILE A 28 0.54 11.19 27.41
C ILE A 28 -0.50 10.10 27.62
N THR A 29 -1.66 10.44 28.18
CA THR A 29 -2.84 9.57 28.13
C THR A 29 -3.21 9.41 26.67
N GLN A 30 -2.75 8.32 26.05
CA GLN A 30 -3.07 8.03 24.66
C GLN A 30 -4.52 7.55 24.58
N GLU A 31 -5.33 8.29 23.83
CA GLU A 31 -6.68 7.88 23.47
C GLU A 31 -6.65 6.57 22.66
N PRO A 32 -7.69 5.72 22.80
CA PRO A 32 -7.79 4.49 22.03
C PRO A 32 -7.74 4.79 20.53
N TYR A 33 -7.24 3.84 19.74
CA TYR A 33 -7.10 4.01 18.28
C TYR A 33 -8.45 4.41 17.64
N PRO A 34 -8.58 5.63 17.06
CA PRO A 34 -9.87 6.16 16.60
C PRO A 34 -10.28 5.62 15.21
N GLY A 35 -9.48 4.73 14.63
CA GLY A 35 -9.63 4.27 13.25
C GLY A 35 -8.80 5.10 12.26
N CYS A 36 -8.50 4.50 11.11
CA CYS A 36 -7.51 5.03 10.15
C CYS A 36 -7.86 6.42 9.61
N ARG A 37 -9.13 6.63 9.23
CA ARG A 37 -9.59 7.91 8.67
C ARG A 37 -9.48 9.03 9.69
N GLU A 38 -10.00 8.81 10.90
CA GLU A 38 -9.96 9.80 11.96
C GLU A 38 -8.52 10.08 12.40
N ALA A 39 -7.70 9.05 12.57
CA ALA A 39 -6.28 9.21 12.86
C ALA A 39 -5.58 10.11 11.83
N LEU A 40 -5.74 9.81 10.53
CA LEU A 40 -5.17 10.63 9.46
C LEU A 40 -5.73 12.05 9.45
N ARG A 41 -7.03 12.23 9.68
CA ARG A 41 -7.68 13.55 9.81
C ARG A 41 -7.03 14.38 10.90
N HIS A 42 -6.89 13.82 12.10
CA HIS A 42 -6.24 14.47 13.23
C HIS A 42 -4.78 14.81 12.91
N SER A 43 -4.06 13.91 12.25
CA SER A 43 -2.69 14.20 11.85
C SER A 43 -2.58 15.32 10.80
N PHE A 44 -3.48 15.39 9.82
CA PHE A 44 -3.51 16.52 8.88
C PHE A 44 -3.79 17.84 9.60
N ASN A 45 -4.74 17.85 10.54
CA ASN A 45 -5.07 19.03 11.33
C ASN A 45 -3.88 19.50 12.18
N ARG A 46 -3.17 18.58 12.85
CA ARG A 46 -1.95 18.92 13.62
C ARG A 46 -0.82 19.47 12.74
N ARG A 47 -0.82 19.13 11.45
CA ARG A 47 0.13 19.66 10.44
C ARG A 47 -0.34 20.96 9.79
N GLY A 48 -1.40 21.59 10.30
CA GLY A 48 -1.87 22.90 9.86
C GLY A 48 -2.95 22.89 8.78
N ALA A 49 -3.51 21.73 8.41
CA ALA A 49 -4.68 21.68 7.55
C ALA A 49 -5.94 22.15 8.32
N CYS A 50 -6.76 23.00 7.70
CA CYS A 50 -8.11 23.26 8.22
C CYS A 50 -9.00 22.02 8.00
N ALA A 51 -10.16 21.98 8.66
CA ALA A 51 -11.05 20.82 8.63
C ALA A 51 -11.45 20.41 7.20
N ASP A 52 -11.82 21.38 6.36
CA ASP A 52 -12.21 21.12 4.97
C ASP A 52 -11.02 20.64 4.12
N ALA A 53 -9.84 21.24 4.32
CA ALA A 53 -8.62 20.80 3.66
C ALA A 53 -8.26 19.36 4.07
N ALA A 54 -8.39 19.00 5.35
CA ALA A 54 -8.12 17.65 5.82
C ALA A 54 -9.07 16.61 5.19
N ILE A 55 -10.35 16.93 5.02
CA ILE A 55 -11.32 16.08 4.31
C ILE A 55 -10.91 15.89 2.85
N LEU A 56 -10.50 16.97 2.18
CA LEU A 56 -10.02 16.89 0.80
C LEU A 56 -8.72 16.08 0.69
N MET A 57 -7.78 16.27 1.61
CA MET A 57 -6.53 15.50 1.67
C MET A 57 -6.79 14.01 1.90
N LEU A 58 -7.77 13.65 2.73
CA LEU A 58 -8.17 12.25 2.92
C LEU A 58 -8.70 11.61 1.63
N SER A 59 -9.38 12.39 0.78
CA SER A 59 -9.88 11.92 -0.52
C SER A 59 -8.77 11.54 -1.51
N SER A 60 -7.52 11.91 -1.25
CA SER A 60 -6.37 11.43 -2.02
C SER A 60 -6.09 9.93 -1.85
N LEU A 61 -6.67 9.29 -0.82
CA LEU A 61 -6.47 7.88 -0.50
C LEU A 61 -7.71 7.08 -0.90
N SER A 62 -7.51 6.04 -1.71
CA SER A 62 -8.58 5.08 -2.00
C SER A 62 -9.00 4.30 -0.75
N ASP A 63 -10.23 3.78 -0.72
CA ASP A 63 -10.69 2.92 0.38
C ASP A 63 -9.81 1.68 0.57
N SER A 64 -9.24 1.15 -0.53
CA SER A 64 -8.29 0.04 -0.46
C SER A 64 -7.00 0.44 0.28
N THR A 65 -6.51 1.66 0.06
CA THR A 65 -5.34 2.22 0.75
C THR A 65 -5.64 2.47 2.22
N ILE A 66 -6.82 3.02 2.55
CA ILE A 66 -7.27 3.22 3.93
C ILE A 66 -7.32 1.89 4.69
N LYS A 67 -7.88 0.83 4.08
CA LYS A 67 -7.90 -0.52 4.68
C LYS A 67 -6.49 -1.06 4.92
N GLN A 68 -5.59 -0.89 3.96
CA GLN A 68 -4.19 -1.32 4.11
C GLN A 68 -3.45 -0.53 5.20
N TYR A 69 -3.66 0.79 5.27
CA TYR A 69 -3.06 1.64 6.28
C TYR A 69 -3.63 1.38 7.66
N ASN A 70 -4.91 1.03 7.78
CA ASN A 70 -5.56 0.75 9.06
C ASN A 70 -4.83 -0.31 9.88
N THR A 71 -4.40 -1.40 9.24
CA THR A 71 -3.61 -2.45 9.92
C THR A 71 -2.29 -1.89 10.44
N SER A 72 -1.62 -1.05 9.65
CA SER A 72 -0.33 -0.46 10.02
C SER A 72 -0.47 0.55 11.16
N LEU A 73 -1.46 1.44 11.07
CA LEU A 73 -1.69 2.47 12.07
C LEU A 73 -2.19 1.90 13.38
N LYS A 74 -3.00 0.83 13.36
CA LYS A 74 -3.40 0.13 14.58
C LYS A 74 -2.20 -0.44 15.34
N LEU A 75 -1.26 -1.08 14.62
CA LEU A 75 -0.03 -1.61 15.21
C LEU A 75 0.90 -0.50 15.71
N TRP A 76 1.00 0.60 14.97
CA TRP A 76 1.73 1.79 15.38
C TRP A 76 1.16 2.41 16.65
N TRP A 77 -0.17 2.54 16.73
CA TRP A 77 -0.86 3.06 17.91
C TRP A 77 -0.53 2.21 19.14
N GLN A 78 -0.71 0.89 19.03
CA GLN A 78 -0.39 -0.03 20.12
C GLN A 78 1.08 0.10 20.56
N TYR A 79 2.00 0.11 19.59
CA TYR A 79 3.42 0.28 19.88
C TYR A 79 3.72 1.59 20.62
N CYS A 80 3.08 2.69 20.20
CA CYS A 80 3.25 3.97 20.87
C CYS A 80 2.68 3.97 22.28
N THR A 81 1.55 3.31 22.50
CA THR A 81 0.92 3.18 23.82
C THR A 81 1.80 2.37 24.75
N ASP A 82 2.31 1.24 24.29
CA ASP A 82 3.16 0.34 25.08
C ASP A 82 4.50 0.98 25.47
N ASN A 83 4.98 1.94 24.67
CA ASN A 83 6.29 2.58 24.85
C ASN A 83 6.21 4.04 25.30
N ASN A 84 5.01 4.56 25.63
CA ASN A 84 4.77 5.95 26.02
C ASN A 84 5.33 7.00 25.02
N ILE A 85 5.10 6.77 23.72
CA ILE A 85 5.58 7.65 22.62
C ILE A 85 4.41 8.50 22.10
N ASP A 86 4.59 9.81 21.85
CA ASP A 86 3.56 10.58 21.14
C ASP A 86 3.32 9.98 19.74
N VAL A 87 2.09 9.52 19.51
CA VAL A 87 1.68 8.86 18.27
C VAL A 87 1.87 9.76 17.05
N PHE A 88 1.62 11.06 17.20
CA PHE A 88 1.61 12.05 16.11
C PHE A 88 2.98 12.70 15.90
N GLU A 89 3.80 12.79 16.94
CA GLU A 89 5.12 13.42 16.92
C GLU A 89 6.24 12.46 17.38
N PRO A 90 6.41 11.30 16.72
CA PRO A 90 7.43 10.35 17.10
C PRO A 90 8.83 10.81 16.69
N SER A 91 9.82 10.38 17.48
CA SER A 91 11.22 10.48 17.07
C SER A 91 11.53 9.54 15.90
N LYS A 92 12.56 9.88 15.11
CA LYS A 92 13.09 8.97 14.08
C LYS A 92 13.49 7.60 14.66
N THR A 93 14.07 7.60 15.85
CA THR A 93 14.46 6.38 16.56
C THR A 93 13.25 5.49 16.80
N SER A 94 12.13 6.06 17.28
CA SER A 94 10.87 5.35 17.52
C SER A 94 10.31 4.68 16.26
N ILE A 95 10.42 5.35 15.11
CA ILE A 95 10.00 4.79 13.82
C ILE A 95 10.90 3.61 13.41
N LEU A 96 12.21 3.76 13.54
CA LEU A 96 13.16 2.70 13.19
C LEU A 96 13.01 1.48 14.11
N THR A 97 12.82 1.69 15.41
CA THR A 97 12.60 0.62 16.37
C THR A 97 11.28 -0.09 16.10
N PHE A 98 10.20 0.64 15.82
CA PHE A 98 8.93 0.04 15.41
C PHE A 98 9.08 -0.83 14.16
N LEU A 99 9.67 -0.32 13.08
CA LEU A 99 9.85 -1.08 11.84
C LEU A 99 10.75 -2.32 12.07
N THR A 100 11.75 -2.20 12.96
CA THR A 100 12.60 -3.32 13.36
C THR A 100 11.81 -4.37 14.15
N THR A 101 10.96 -3.96 15.09
CA THR A 101 10.05 -4.85 15.81
C THR A 101 9.13 -5.60 14.85
N GLN A 102 8.54 -4.90 13.88
CA GLN A 102 7.70 -5.54 12.86
C GLN A 102 8.48 -6.56 12.02
N PHE A 103 9.73 -6.25 11.67
CA PHE A 103 10.61 -7.22 11.00
C PHE A 103 10.90 -8.43 11.90
N ASN A 104 11.24 -8.22 13.17
CA ASN A 104 11.51 -9.32 14.10
C ASN A 104 10.28 -10.20 14.33
N ASN A 105 9.08 -9.62 14.28
CA ASN A 105 7.79 -10.33 14.33
C ASN A 105 7.44 -11.09 13.03
N GLY A 106 8.38 -11.21 12.08
CA GLY A 106 8.22 -12.02 10.88
C GLY A 106 7.70 -11.27 9.65
N CYS A 107 7.52 -9.95 9.70
CA CYS A 107 7.05 -9.21 8.52
C CYS A 107 8.01 -9.35 7.33
N ALA A 108 7.45 -9.65 6.16
CA ALA A 108 8.17 -9.58 4.89
C ALA A 108 8.36 -8.12 4.43
N TYR A 109 9.24 -7.92 3.44
CA TYR A 109 9.52 -6.59 2.87
C TYR A 109 8.26 -5.84 2.43
N GLY A 110 7.31 -6.50 1.77
CA GLY A 110 6.07 -5.87 1.30
C GLY A 110 5.22 -5.30 2.43
N SER A 111 5.09 -6.03 3.54
CA SER A 111 4.37 -5.58 4.73
C SER A 111 5.09 -4.42 5.42
N LEU A 112 6.42 -4.52 5.57
CA LEU A 112 7.23 -3.42 6.12
C LEU A 112 7.14 -2.14 5.28
N ASN A 113 7.16 -2.28 3.95
CA ASN A 113 7.00 -1.13 3.08
C ASN A 113 5.59 -0.53 3.17
N SER A 114 4.57 -1.35 3.46
CA SER A 114 3.22 -0.86 3.77
C SER A 114 3.19 -0.07 5.08
N HIS A 115 3.84 -0.57 6.14
CA HIS A 115 3.99 0.15 7.40
C HIS A 115 4.71 1.50 7.22
N ARG A 116 5.85 1.50 6.51
CA ARG A 116 6.58 2.74 6.14
C ARG A 116 5.69 3.72 5.41
N SER A 117 4.92 3.26 4.42
CA SER A 117 4.06 4.12 3.61
C SER A 117 2.92 4.73 4.46
N ALA A 118 2.29 3.92 5.31
CA ALA A 118 1.25 4.38 6.23
C ALA A 118 1.81 5.43 7.21
N LEU A 119 2.97 5.18 7.80
CA LEU A 119 3.63 6.15 8.69
C LEU A 119 4.03 7.43 7.98
N SER A 120 4.52 7.34 6.74
CA SER A 120 4.87 8.52 5.94
C SER A 120 3.65 9.39 5.63
N ALA A 121 2.49 8.80 5.37
CA ALA A 121 1.24 9.54 5.19
C ALA A 121 0.72 10.12 6.52
N PHE A 122 0.82 9.33 7.58
CA PHE A 122 0.33 9.67 8.91
C PHE A 122 1.19 10.74 9.58
N VAL A 123 2.44 10.49 9.93
CA VAL A 123 3.29 11.47 10.64
C VAL A 123 3.72 12.62 9.72
N GLY A 124 3.90 12.35 8.43
CA GLY A 124 4.51 13.31 7.50
C GLY A 124 6.05 13.30 7.58
N ASN A 125 6.69 14.44 7.33
CA ASN A 125 8.13 14.64 7.51
C ASN A 125 9.04 13.75 6.66
N ASN A 126 8.61 13.36 5.45
CA ASN A 126 9.49 12.69 4.49
C ASN A 126 10.10 11.36 5.03
N ILE A 127 9.41 10.68 5.96
CA ILE A 127 9.84 9.37 6.50
C ILE A 127 10.11 8.37 5.38
N GLY A 128 9.31 8.42 4.32
CA GLY A 128 9.55 7.63 3.12
C GLY A 128 10.96 7.85 2.55
N SER A 129 11.42 9.08 2.46
CA SER A 129 12.72 9.45 1.87
C SER A 129 13.89 9.44 2.85
N ASP A 130 13.66 9.25 4.15
CA ASP A 130 14.74 9.18 5.15
C ASP A 130 15.75 8.06 4.83
N GLU A 131 17.05 8.37 4.94
CA GLU A 131 18.11 7.44 4.56
C GLU A 131 18.11 6.19 5.45
N CYS A 132 17.98 6.35 6.77
CA CYS A 132 18.01 5.24 7.72
C CYS A 132 16.83 4.30 7.48
N VAL A 133 15.63 4.85 7.27
CA VAL A 133 14.43 4.07 6.94
C VAL A 133 14.64 3.29 5.64
N ARG A 134 15.18 3.94 4.59
CA ARG A 134 15.43 3.28 3.30
C ARG A 134 16.50 2.18 3.41
N ARG A 135 17.56 2.42 4.21
CA ARG A 135 18.61 1.42 4.51
C ARG A 135 18.04 0.24 5.29
N LEU A 136 17.18 0.48 6.27
CA LEU A 136 16.49 -0.56 7.05
C LEU A 136 15.67 -1.46 6.14
N LEU A 137 14.82 -0.89 5.27
CA LEU A 137 14.02 -1.67 4.33
C LEU A 137 14.88 -2.47 3.34
N LYS A 138 15.99 -1.88 2.87
CA LYS A 138 16.96 -2.60 2.01
C LYS A 138 17.60 -3.77 2.75
N GLY A 139 17.91 -3.60 4.04
CA GLY A 139 18.39 -4.67 4.92
C GLY A 139 17.36 -5.77 5.08
N ALA A 140 16.11 -5.42 5.37
CA ALA A 140 15.01 -6.37 5.50
C ALA A 140 14.80 -7.18 4.22
N TYR A 141 14.85 -6.56 3.04
CA TYR A 141 14.79 -7.27 1.76
C TYR A 141 15.96 -8.24 1.56
N LYS A 142 17.20 -7.83 1.88
CA LYS A 142 18.37 -8.70 1.73
C LYS A 142 18.33 -9.91 2.67
N LEU A 143 17.89 -9.70 3.91
CA LEU A 143 17.79 -10.77 4.91
C LEU A 143 16.61 -11.72 4.62
N ARG A 144 15.50 -11.20 4.08
CA ARG A 144 14.30 -11.97 3.74
C ARG A 144 13.77 -11.55 2.36
N PRO A 145 14.42 -12.01 1.27
CA PRO A 145 14.01 -11.65 -0.08
C PRO A 145 12.62 -12.22 -0.39
N THR A 146 11.73 -11.36 -0.85
CA THR A 146 10.43 -11.79 -1.38
C THR A 146 10.63 -12.37 -2.77
N ARG A 147 10.48 -13.69 -2.91
CA ARG A 147 10.52 -14.34 -4.22
C ARG A 147 9.17 -14.19 -4.92
N PRO A 148 9.15 -14.03 -6.25
CA PRO A 148 7.92 -14.13 -7.02
C PRO A 148 7.22 -15.46 -6.69
N LYS A 149 5.89 -15.44 -6.59
CA LYS A 149 5.10 -16.66 -6.36
C LYS A 149 5.30 -17.68 -7.50
N TYR A 150 5.55 -17.20 -8.71
CA TYR A 150 5.73 -17.99 -9.91
C TYR A 150 7.12 -17.77 -10.49
N SER A 151 7.83 -18.86 -10.79
CA SER A 151 9.15 -18.85 -11.44
C SER A 151 9.08 -18.71 -12.95
N SER A 152 7.93 -19.03 -13.53
CA SER A 152 7.66 -18.96 -14.96
C SER A 152 6.23 -18.49 -15.20
N THR A 153 5.95 -18.01 -16.41
CA THR A 153 4.58 -17.77 -16.88
C THR A 153 3.90 -19.09 -17.23
N TRP A 154 2.57 -19.12 -17.14
CA TRP A 154 1.75 -20.25 -17.59
C TRP A 154 1.54 -20.20 -19.11
N ASP A 155 1.22 -21.33 -19.73
CA ASP A 155 0.92 -21.44 -21.17
C ASP A 155 -0.55 -21.06 -21.45
N PRO A 156 -0.83 -19.93 -22.15
CA PRO A 156 -2.17 -19.51 -22.54
C PRO A 156 -2.94 -20.55 -23.36
N GLN A 157 -2.22 -21.37 -24.14
CA GLN A 157 -2.83 -22.32 -25.05
C GLN A 157 -3.67 -23.36 -24.34
N LEU A 158 -3.28 -23.78 -23.13
CA LEU A 158 -4.06 -24.73 -22.33
C LEU A 158 -5.46 -24.21 -22.00
N VAL A 159 -5.57 -22.92 -21.64
CA VAL A 159 -6.85 -22.28 -21.35
C VAL A 159 -7.64 -22.05 -22.63
N LEU A 160 -6.98 -21.62 -23.71
CA LEU A 160 -7.61 -21.43 -25.02
C LEU A 160 -8.18 -22.75 -25.57
N ASN A 161 -7.44 -23.85 -25.45
CA ASN A 161 -7.89 -25.19 -25.81
C ASN A 161 -9.07 -25.66 -24.94
N HIS A 162 -9.10 -25.29 -23.65
CA HIS A 162 -10.22 -25.65 -22.80
C HIS A 162 -11.49 -24.89 -23.19
N ILE A 163 -11.41 -23.57 -23.38
CA ILE A 163 -12.59 -22.76 -23.73
C ILE A 163 -13.06 -23.00 -25.18
N SER A 164 -12.22 -23.52 -26.07
CA SER A 164 -12.63 -23.91 -27.43
C SER A 164 -13.57 -25.12 -27.43
N THR A 165 -13.48 -26.00 -26.43
CA THR A 165 -14.43 -27.11 -26.24
C THR A 165 -15.84 -26.64 -25.87
N TRP A 166 -16.01 -25.39 -25.44
CA TRP A 166 -17.31 -24.82 -25.10
C TRP A 166 -18.00 -24.33 -26.39
N PHE A 167 -18.52 -25.25 -27.18
CA PHE A 167 -19.24 -25.01 -28.42
C PHE A 167 -20.38 -26.05 -28.54
N PRO A 168 -21.53 -25.71 -29.15
CA PRO A 168 -21.91 -24.42 -29.74
C PRO A 168 -22.26 -23.36 -28.70
N ASN A 169 -21.97 -22.08 -28.99
CA ASN A 169 -22.19 -20.97 -28.05
C ASN A 169 -23.66 -20.81 -27.63
N ILE A 170 -24.60 -21.21 -28.49
CA ILE A 170 -26.05 -21.07 -28.27
C ILE A 170 -26.55 -22.02 -27.18
N GLU A 171 -25.89 -23.17 -26.98
CA GLU A 171 -26.25 -24.17 -25.98
C GLU A 171 -25.59 -23.91 -24.62
N LEU A 172 -24.70 -22.93 -24.54
CA LEU A 172 -24.00 -22.60 -23.30
C LEU A 172 -24.90 -21.81 -22.36
N SER A 173 -24.81 -22.11 -21.06
CA SER A 173 -25.40 -21.26 -20.04
C SER A 173 -24.79 -19.85 -20.07
N LEU A 174 -25.56 -18.85 -19.65
CA LEU A 174 -25.09 -17.47 -19.52
C LEU A 174 -23.80 -17.37 -18.71
N GLU A 175 -23.68 -18.18 -17.65
CA GLU A 175 -22.47 -18.26 -16.83
C GLU A 175 -21.24 -18.71 -17.64
N LYS A 176 -21.36 -19.78 -18.44
CA LYS A 176 -20.26 -20.26 -19.28
C LYS A 176 -19.88 -19.26 -20.36
N ILE A 177 -20.86 -18.63 -21.02
CA ILE A 177 -20.62 -17.59 -22.03
C ILE A 177 -19.90 -16.40 -21.40
N THR A 178 -20.33 -15.95 -20.21
CA THR A 178 -19.70 -14.85 -19.48
C THR A 178 -18.26 -15.18 -19.13
N LYS A 179 -18.00 -16.38 -18.60
CA LYS A 179 -16.62 -16.85 -18.32
C LYS A 179 -15.77 -16.87 -19.59
N LYS A 180 -16.30 -17.41 -20.69
CA LYS A 180 -15.61 -17.48 -21.99
C LYS A 180 -15.21 -16.08 -22.46
N LEU A 181 -16.15 -15.14 -22.46
CA LEU A 181 -15.92 -13.74 -22.84
C LEU A 181 -14.84 -13.08 -21.97
N VAL A 182 -14.96 -13.15 -20.65
CA VAL A 182 -14.03 -12.50 -19.72
C VAL A 182 -12.62 -13.10 -19.84
N ILE A 183 -12.50 -14.43 -20.01
CA ILE A 183 -11.21 -15.09 -20.25
C ILE A 183 -10.58 -14.59 -21.55
N SER A 184 -11.34 -14.56 -22.65
CA SER A 184 -10.84 -14.06 -23.94
C SER A 184 -10.40 -12.59 -23.83
N LEU A 185 -11.20 -11.72 -23.20
CA LEU A 185 -10.82 -10.33 -22.99
C LEU A 185 -9.54 -10.20 -22.15
N ALA A 186 -9.42 -10.97 -21.08
CA ALA A 186 -8.25 -10.94 -20.21
C ALA A 186 -6.97 -11.39 -20.94
N ILE A 187 -7.05 -12.46 -21.74
CA ILE A 187 -5.91 -12.98 -22.51
C ILE A 187 -5.53 -12.01 -23.64
N CYS A 188 -6.51 -11.53 -24.42
CA CYS A 188 -6.24 -10.69 -25.58
C CYS A 188 -5.74 -9.29 -25.21
N THR A 189 -6.26 -8.71 -24.12
CA THR A 189 -5.94 -7.31 -23.77
C THR A 189 -4.89 -7.17 -22.67
N ALA A 190 -4.58 -8.25 -21.94
CA ALA A 190 -3.65 -8.26 -20.81
C ALA A 190 -3.94 -7.20 -19.72
N HIS A 191 -5.18 -6.72 -19.60
CA HIS A 191 -5.57 -5.75 -18.59
C HIS A 191 -5.88 -6.37 -17.23
N ARG A 192 -5.90 -5.52 -16.20
CA ARG A 192 -6.27 -5.90 -14.84
C ARG A 192 -7.76 -6.19 -14.76
N VAL A 193 -8.13 -7.08 -13.83
CA VAL A 193 -9.54 -7.40 -13.51
C VAL A 193 -10.35 -6.12 -13.21
N GLN A 194 -9.77 -5.14 -12.50
CA GLN A 194 -10.42 -3.85 -12.23
C GLN A 194 -10.85 -3.14 -13.52
N THR A 195 -9.97 -3.12 -14.53
CA THR A 195 -10.26 -2.48 -15.82
C THR A 195 -11.40 -3.20 -16.53
N LEU A 196 -11.37 -4.54 -16.56
CA LEU A 196 -12.43 -5.34 -17.18
C LEU A 196 -13.78 -5.18 -16.47
N SER A 197 -13.78 -5.06 -15.13
CA SER A 197 -15.02 -4.86 -14.36
C SER A 197 -15.68 -3.49 -14.57
N LEU A 198 -14.98 -2.54 -15.19
CA LEU A 198 -15.46 -1.19 -15.46
C LEU A 198 -15.90 -1.00 -16.91
N ILE A 199 -15.96 -2.08 -17.70
CA ILE A 199 -16.52 -2.04 -19.05
C ILE A 199 -18.01 -1.70 -18.95
N LYS A 200 -18.41 -0.65 -19.67
CA LYS A 200 -19.80 -0.21 -19.81
C LYS A 200 -20.24 -0.37 -21.25
N LEU A 201 -21.48 -0.79 -21.46
CA LEU A 201 -22.01 -1.08 -22.79
C LEU A 201 -22.01 0.17 -23.68
N GLU A 202 -22.36 1.34 -23.14
CA GLU A 202 -22.34 2.60 -23.89
C GLU A 202 -20.95 3.02 -24.39
N ASN A 203 -19.88 2.47 -23.81
CA ASN A 203 -18.50 2.79 -24.15
C ASN A 203 -17.87 1.79 -25.14
N ILE A 204 -18.65 0.82 -25.63
CA ILE A 204 -18.22 -0.16 -26.63
C ILE A 204 -18.54 0.40 -28.02
N LEU A 205 -17.49 0.72 -28.78
CA LEU A 205 -17.58 1.35 -30.09
C LEU A 205 -17.07 0.39 -31.16
N SER A 206 -17.96 -0.01 -32.07
CA SER A 206 -17.59 -0.77 -33.25
C SER A 206 -16.98 0.17 -34.31
N SER A 207 -15.91 -0.28 -34.94
CA SER A 207 -15.24 0.39 -36.06
C SER A 207 -14.97 -0.61 -37.18
N GLU A 208 -14.61 -0.14 -38.36
CA GLU A 208 -14.28 -1.01 -39.50
C GLU A 208 -13.18 -2.04 -39.19
N ASN A 209 -12.25 -1.69 -38.30
CA ASN A 209 -11.06 -2.50 -37.98
C ASN A 209 -11.20 -3.33 -36.70
N GLY A 210 -12.29 -3.18 -35.95
CA GLY A 210 -12.47 -3.87 -34.67
C GLY A 210 -13.33 -3.12 -33.67
N ILE A 211 -13.27 -3.56 -32.41
CA ILE A 211 -14.03 -3.01 -31.28
C ILE A 211 -13.10 -2.18 -30.39
N ASN A 212 -13.51 -0.97 -30.05
CA ASN A 212 -12.85 -0.10 -29.09
C ASN A 212 -13.71 0.03 -27.84
N ILE A 213 -13.18 -0.35 -26.68
CA ILE A 213 -13.87 -0.22 -25.40
C ILE A 213 -13.17 0.84 -24.56
N LYS A 214 -13.84 1.97 -24.34
CA LYS A 214 -13.29 3.08 -23.54
C LYS A 214 -13.57 2.86 -22.06
N ILE A 215 -12.54 2.97 -21.22
CA ILE A 215 -12.70 2.91 -19.77
C ILE A 215 -12.70 4.34 -19.23
N THR A 216 -13.87 4.89 -18.95
CA THR A 216 -14.03 6.28 -18.52
C THR A 216 -13.80 6.47 -17.03
N ASP A 217 -14.02 5.43 -16.24
CA ASP A 217 -13.92 5.45 -14.79
C ASP A 217 -12.47 5.52 -14.32
N VAL A 218 -12.25 6.15 -13.16
CA VAL A 218 -10.92 6.27 -12.55
C VAL A 218 -10.45 4.91 -12.07
N ILE A 219 -9.29 4.48 -12.57
CA ILE A 219 -8.61 3.26 -12.16
C ILE A 219 -7.30 3.57 -11.43
N LYS A 220 -6.67 2.54 -10.87
CA LYS A 220 -5.41 2.68 -10.10
C LYS A 220 -4.29 3.40 -10.86
N THR A 221 -4.26 3.33 -12.18
CA THR A 221 -3.23 3.96 -13.03
C THR A 221 -3.63 5.31 -13.61
N SER A 222 -4.86 5.75 -13.39
CA SER A 222 -5.33 7.08 -13.80
C SER A 222 -4.59 8.15 -13.02
N ALA A 223 -4.32 9.28 -13.67
CA ALA A 223 -3.72 10.45 -13.05
C ALA A 223 -4.15 11.72 -13.82
N PRO A 224 -4.07 12.91 -13.21
CA PRO A 224 -4.32 14.16 -13.91
C PRO A 224 -3.46 14.27 -15.18
N GLY A 225 -4.07 14.63 -16.30
CA GLY A 225 -3.40 14.77 -17.60
C GLY A 225 -2.98 13.45 -18.27
N ARG A 226 -3.31 12.28 -17.72
CA ARG A 226 -3.11 10.99 -18.40
C ARG A 226 -4.37 10.53 -19.10
N ASP A 227 -4.19 9.97 -20.29
CA ASP A 227 -5.26 9.29 -21.00
C ASP A 227 -5.71 8.04 -20.25
N GLN A 228 -7.01 7.82 -20.31
CA GLN A 228 -7.60 6.59 -19.81
C GLN A 228 -7.40 5.45 -20.81
N PRO A 229 -7.36 4.19 -20.35
CA PRO A 229 -7.12 3.07 -21.26
C PRO A 229 -8.29 2.87 -22.22
N VAL A 230 -7.93 2.51 -23.45
CA VAL A 230 -8.85 2.05 -24.49
C VAL A 230 -8.45 0.63 -24.86
N LEU A 231 -9.39 -0.31 -24.72
CA LEU A 231 -9.19 -1.70 -25.10
C LEU A 231 -9.55 -1.84 -26.57
N PHE A 232 -8.56 -2.07 -27.42
CA PHE A 232 -8.76 -2.33 -28.83
C PHE A 232 -8.73 -3.84 -29.11
N LEU A 233 -9.79 -4.34 -29.74
CA LEU A 233 -9.96 -5.73 -30.14
C LEU A 233 -10.12 -5.77 -31.67
N PRO A 234 -9.07 -6.10 -32.43
CA PRO A 234 -9.15 -6.12 -33.88
C PRO A 234 -10.06 -7.26 -34.37
N TYR A 235 -10.72 -7.07 -35.50
CA TYR A 235 -11.34 -8.18 -36.22
C TYR A 235 -10.25 -9.04 -36.85
N PHE A 236 -10.28 -10.34 -36.58
CA PHE A 236 -9.39 -11.28 -37.24
C PHE A 236 -9.95 -11.61 -38.63
N LYS A 237 -9.13 -11.45 -39.66
CA LYS A 237 -9.39 -12.12 -40.94
C LYS A 237 -9.08 -13.60 -40.72
N GLU A 238 -10.02 -14.50 -41.00
CA GLU A 238 -9.75 -15.93 -40.92
C GLU A 238 -8.51 -16.26 -41.76
N ASN A 239 -7.60 -17.08 -41.20
CA ASN A 239 -6.64 -17.78 -42.03
C ASN A 239 -7.44 -18.81 -42.83
N THR A 240 -7.82 -18.45 -44.05
CA THR A 240 -8.23 -19.40 -45.10
C THR A 240 -7.17 -20.46 -45.31
#